data_AF-A0A4R2SX21-F1
#
_entry.id   AF-A0A4R2SX21-F1
#
_cell.length_a   1.000
_cell.length_b   1.000
_cell.length_c   1.000
_cell.angle_alpha   90.00
_cell.angle_beta   90.00
_cell.angle_gamma   90.00
#
_symmetry.space_group_name_H-M   'P 1'
#
loop_
_entity.id
_entity.type
_entity.pdbx_description
1 polymer ?
#
loop_
_entity_poly.entity_id
_entity_poly.type
_entity_poly.pdbx_seq_one_letter_code
_entity_poly.pdbx_strand_id
1 'polypeptide(L)'
;MDEKILNEAVESVELIKSIISRTKESFISFSTIFIYWGLLFTLNSIIMLYMTVNKEKVGYILNNYPILNFMAPVSIIALVAALVYRKVSNKIPLVGLEKQLMKVWVLILAINVIPSKFSIVTGTSELNLEMITIRANSFSTMFFSLAMGLLITSWFTGYRQLKYLSCAYIGISALYAYFNIPLLSDSTTQILYSIAFPFTFFYTGFFLKSQQVR
;
A
#
# COMPACT_ATOMS: atom_id res chain seq x y z
N MET A 1 47.17 -9.59 29.79
CA MET A 1 45.76 -9.22 29.55
C MET A 1 45.61 -9.07 28.05
N ASP A 2 44.65 -9.80 27.47
CA ASP A 2 43.82 -9.35 26.35
C ASP A 2 44.31 -9.28 24.89
N GLU A 3 45.44 -9.83 24.41
CA GLU A 3 45.60 -9.90 22.93
C GLU A 3 44.48 -10.72 22.24
N LYS A 4 44.08 -11.85 22.85
CA LYS A 4 42.97 -12.67 22.35
C LYS A 4 41.61 -11.95 22.50
N ILE A 5 41.37 -11.31 23.64
CA ILE A 5 40.12 -10.59 23.94
C ILE A 5 40.00 -9.31 23.09
N LEU A 6 41.13 -8.65 22.78
CA LEU A 6 41.19 -7.51 21.86
C LEU A 6 40.89 -7.96 20.43
N ASN A 7 41.44 -9.08 19.96
CA ASN A 7 41.09 -9.64 18.65
C ASN A 7 39.61 -10.05 18.57
N GLU A 8 39.07 -10.74 19.58
CA GLU A 8 37.63 -11.08 19.66
C GLU A 8 36.74 -9.82 19.68
N ALA A 9 37.17 -8.75 20.36
CA ALA A 9 36.49 -7.47 20.36
C ALA A 9 36.57 -6.75 19.00
N VAL A 10 37.72 -6.77 18.32
CA VAL A 10 37.90 -6.19 16.97
C VAL A 10 37.04 -6.94 15.95
N GLU A 11 37.07 -8.29 15.95
CA GLU A 11 36.22 -9.11 15.09
C GLU A 11 34.73 -8.85 15.35
N SER A 12 34.32 -8.72 16.62
CA SER A 12 32.96 -8.33 16.99
C SER A 12 32.57 -6.95 16.45
N VAL A 13 33.48 -5.96 16.51
CA VAL A 13 33.26 -4.60 15.98
C VAL A 13 33.17 -4.61 14.45
N GLU A 14 33.99 -5.39 13.75
CA GLU A 14 33.89 -5.55 12.29
C GLU A 14 32.58 -6.25 11.87
N LEU A 15 32.16 -7.26 12.62
CA LEU A 15 30.88 -7.96 12.42
C LEU A 15 29.71 -6.98 12.62
N ILE A 16 29.71 -6.19 13.69
CA ILE A 16 28.73 -5.12 13.95
C ILE A 16 28.71 -4.10 12.79
N LYS A 17 29.87 -3.62 12.35
CA LYS A 17 29.98 -2.67 11.24
C LYS A 17 29.45 -3.25 9.91
N SER A 18 29.72 -4.52 9.65
CA SER A 18 29.23 -5.27 8.50
C SER A 18 27.69 -5.41 8.52
N ILE A 19 27.12 -5.74 9.69
CA ILE A 19 25.66 -5.76 9.89
C ILE A 19 25.06 -4.36 9.64
N ILE A 20 25.61 -3.32 10.24
CA ILE A 20 25.13 -1.93 10.08
C ILE A 20 25.13 -1.52 8.60
N SER A 21 26.19 -1.84 7.85
CA SER A 21 26.26 -1.54 6.41
C SER A 21 25.17 -2.25 5.62
N ARG A 22 24.99 -3.56 5.85
CA ARG A 22 23.95 -4.38 5.19
C ARG A 22 22.54 -3.91 5.53
N THR A 23 22.29 -3.54 6.79
CA THR A 23 21.02 -2.96 7.23
C THR A 23 20.76 -1.61 6.56
N LYS A 24 21.77 -0.74 6.43
CA LYS A 24 21.64 0.54 5.72
C LYS A 24 21.27 0.34 4.24
N GLU A 25 21.92 -0.58 3.55
CA GLU A 25 21.61 -0.94 2.16
C GLU A 25 20.19 -1.54 1.99
N SER A 26 19.79 -2.43 2.91
CA SER A 26 18.44 -2.99 2.97
C SER A 26 17.37 -1.90 3.17
N PHE A 27 17.62 -0.93 4.07
CA PHE A 27 16.75 0.23 4.29
C PHE A 27 16.64 1.17 3.08
N ILE A 28 17.74 1.43 2.36
CA ILE A 28 17.73 2.21 1.11
C ILE A 28 16.81 1.54 0.07
N SER A 29 16.87 0.21 -0.01
CA SER A 29 16.10 -0.61 -0.94
C SER A 29 14.61 -0.61 -0.61
N PHE A 30 14.29 -0.76 0.67
CA PHE A 30 12.93 -0.66 1.19
C PHE A 30 12.31 0.72 0.89
N SER A 31 13.02 1.80 1.22
CA SER A 31 12.63 3.18 0.85
C SER A 31 12.41 3.34 -0.67
N THR A 32 13.30 2.78 -1.48
CA THR A 32 13.25 2.88 -2.95
C THR A 32 12.03 2.16 -3.53
N ILE A 33 11.67 0.99 -3.00
CA ILE A 33 10.43 0.27 -3.36
C ILE A 33 9.20 1.14 -3.08
N PHE A 34 9.16 1.79 -1.91
CA PHE A 34 8.05 2.68 -1.53
C PHE A 34 7.90 3.88 -2.45
N ILE A 35 9.00 4.52 -2.87
CA ILE A 35 8.95 5.65 -3.81
C ILE A 35 8.44 5.19 -5.18
N TYR A 36 8.90 4.04 -5.69
CA TYR A 36 8.39 3.49 -6.95
C TYR A 36 6.93 3.03 -6.87
N TRP A 37 6.50 2.48 -5.74
CA TRP A 37 5.09 2.18 -5.49
C TRP A 37 4.25 3.45 -5.41
N GLY A 38 4.73 4.52 -4.78
CA GLY A 38 4.08 5.84 -4.79
C GLY A 38 3.80 6.34 -6.22
N LEU A 39 4.81 6.31 -7.09
CA LEU A 39 4.66 6.64 -8.52
C LEU A 39 3.65 5.74 -9.24
N LEU A 40 3.70 4.43 -8.99
CA LEU A 40 2.77 3.47 -9.58
C LEU A 40 1.32 3.72 -9.13
N PHE A 41 1.11 4.04 -7.85
CA PHE A 41 -0.21 4.41 -7.33
C PHE A 41 -0.68 5.77 -7.85
N THR A 42 0.20 6.74 -8.12
CA THR A 42 -0.18 7.98 -8.82
C THR A 42 -0.71 7.69 -10.22
N LEU A 43 -0.03 6.83 -10.98
CA LEU A 43 -0.49 6.42 -12.32
C LEU A 43 -1.82 5.66 -12.26
N ASN A 44 -1.99 4.73 -11.32
CA ASN A 44 -3.28 4.07 -11.05
C ASN A 44 -4.38 5.10 -10.78
N SER A 45 -4.10 6.08 -9.92
CA SER A 45 -5.05 7.11 -9.51
C SER A 45 -5.56 7.92 -10.72
N ILE A 46 -4.65 8.32 -11.62
CA ILE A 46 -5.01 9.01 -12.87
C ILE A 46 -5.89 8.12 -13.76
N ILE A 47 -5.52 6.84 -13.93
CA ILE A 47 -6.30 5.88 -14.73
C ILE A 47 -7.69 5.67 -14.13
N MET A 48 -7.80 5.46 -12.82
CA MET A 48 -9.05 5.26 -12.11
C MET A 48 -9.96 6.49 -12.14
N LEU A 49 -9.41 7.70 -12.03
CA LEU A 49 -10.17 8.94 -12.22
C LEU A 49 -10.69 9.06 -13.66
N TYR A 50 -9.85 8.77 -14.67
CA TYR A 50 -10.27 8.79 -16.08
C TYR A 50 -11.38 7.77 -16.37
N MET A 51 -11.26 6.55 -15.84
CA MET A 51 -12.30 5.52 -15.93
C MET A 51 -13.60 5.94 -15.24
N THR A 52 -13.51 6.74 -14.19
CA THR A 52 -14.65 7.23 -13.40
C THR A 52 -15.43 8.33 -14.11
N VAL A 53 -14.72 9.24 -14.76
CA VAL A 53 -15.32 10.28 -15.62
C VAL A 53 -15.96 9.67 -16.87
N ASN A 54 -15.40 8.58 -17.41
CA ASN A 54 -15.86 7.92 -18.63
C ASN A 54 -16.64 6.61 -18.37
N LYS A 55 -17.28 6.47 -17.20
CA LYS A 55 -17.93 5.22 -16.73
C LYS A 55 -18.78 4.50 -17.78
N GLU A 56 -19.59 5.23 -18.55
CA GLU A 56 -20.46 4.65 -19.59
C GLU A 56 -19.67 4.03 -20.74
N LYS A 57 -18.73 4.78 -21.31
CA LYS A 57 -17.86 4.32 -22.42
C LYS A 57 -16.97 3.16 -21.97
N VAL A 58 -16.44 3.23 -20.76
CA VAL A 58 -15.60 2.18 -20.17
C VAL A 58 -16.43 0.93 -19.87
N GLY A 59 -17.63 1.07 -19.31
CA GLY A 59 -18.55 -0.04 -19.09
C GLY A 59 -18.93 -0.77 -20.38
N TYR A 60 -19.21 -0.02 -21.46
CA TYR A 60 -19.43 -0.60 -22.79
C TYR A 60 -18.22 -1.41 -23.29
N ILE A 61 -17.00 -0.90 -23.14
CA ILE A 61 -15.77 -1.61 -23.54
C ILE A 61 -15.55 -2.86 -22.67
N LEU A 62 -15.70 -2.77 -21.34
CA LEU A 62 -15.48 -3.91 -20.43
C LEU A 62 -16.52 -5.02 -20.62
N ASN A 63 -17.77 -4.68 -20.92
CA ASN A 63 -18.82 -5.67 -21.21
C ASN A 63 -18.59 -6.38 -22.55
N ASN A 64 -18.13 -5.66 -23.58
CA ASN A 64 -17.84 -6.23 -24.90
C ASN A 64 -16.51 -7.01 -24.95
N TYR A 65 -15.58 -6.75 -24.03
CA TYR A 65 -14.30 -7.46 -23.92
C TYR A 65 -14.11 -8.07 -22.52
N PRO A 66 -14.63 -9.28 -22.24
CA PRO A 66 -14.59 -9.90 -20.92
C PRO A 66 -13.18 -10.07 -20.32
N ILE A 67 -12.17 -10.25 -21.17
CA ILE A 67 -10.76 -10.36 -20.77
C ILE A 67 -10.26 -9.04 -20.17
N LEU A 68 -10.69 -7.89 -20.73
CA LEU A 68 -10.39 -6.58 -20.17
C LEU A 68 -11.11 -6.38 -18.83
N ASN A 69 -12.35 -6.84 -18.68
CA ASN A 69 -13.05 -6.82 -17.38
C ASN A 69 -12.33 -7.64 -16.29
N PHE A 70 -11.72 -8.77 -16.66
CA PHE A 70 -10.96 -9.61 -15.73
C PHE A 70 -9.55 -9.05 -15.38
N MET A 71 -8.91 -8.31 -16.29
CA MET A 71 -7.54 -7.82 -16.13
C MET A 71 -7.40 -6.31 -15.81
N ALA A 72 -8.45 -5.51 -15.96
CA ALA A 72 -8.38 -4.06 -15.78
C ALA A 72 -8.50 -3.62 -14.30
N PRO A 73 -8.05 -2.39 -14.02
CA PRO A 73 -6.64 -2.01 -14.05
C PRO A 73 -5.83 -2.68 -12.90
N VAL A 74 -6.52 -3.21 -11.90
CA VAL A 74 -5.97 -3.50 -10.56
C VAL A 74 -4.97 -4.66 -10.59
N SER A 75 -5.22 -5.70 -11.39
CA SER A 75 -4.31 -6.84 -11.57
C SER A 75 -3.05 -6.48 -12.35
N ILE A 76 -3.11 -5.58 -13.34
CA ILE A 76 -1.92 -5.05 -14.03
C ILE A 76 -1.02 -4.30 -13.05
N ILE A 77 -1.61 -3.45 -12.19
CA ILE A 77 -0.87 -2.69 -11.18
C ILE A 77 -0.22 -3.62 -10.15
N ALA A 78 -0.92 -4.66 -9.70
CA ALA A 78 -0.35 -5.68 -8.82
C ALA A 78 0.89 -6.37 -9.44
N LEU A 79 0.81 -6.70 -10.73
CA LEU A 79 1.91 -7.31 -11.48
C LEU A 79 3.11 -6.36 -11.59
N VAL A 80 2.87 -5.09 -11.93
CA VAL A 80 3.93 -4.06 -11.98
C VAL A 80 4.53 -3.81 -10.59
N ALA A 81 3.73 -3.78 -9.52
CA ALA A 81 4.22 -3.65 -8.14
C ALA A 81 5.15 -4.81 -7.73
N ALA A 82 4.81 -6.03 -8.13
CA ALA A 82 5.64 -7.23 -7.93
C ALA A 82 6.93 -7.20 -8.78
N LEU A 83 6.88 -6.68 -10.01
CA LEU A 83 8.07 -6.47 -10.85
C LEU A 83 9.01 -5.40 -10.25
N VAL A 84 8.47 -4.29 -9.72
CA VAL A 84 9.25 -3.28 -8.99
C VAL A 84 9.95 -3.91 -7.79
N TYR A 85 9.20 -4.66 -6.96
CA TYR A 85 9.77 -5.37 -5.81
C TYR A 85 10.92 -6.31 -6.22
N ARG A 86 10.69 -7.17 -7.23
CA ARG A 86 11.72 -8.08 -7.75
C ARG A 86 12.94 -7.34 -8.31
N LYS A 87 12.74 -6.26 -9.07
CA LYS A 87 13.83 -5.49 -9.69
C LYS A 87 14.71 -4.78 -8.66
N VAL A 88 14.14 -4.26 -7.56
CA VAL A 88 14.91 -3.62 -6.49
C VAL A 88 15.55 -4.68 -5.58
N SER A 89 14.79 -5.67 -5.12
CA SER A 89 15.29 -6.72 -4.20
C SER A 89 16.36 -7.62 -4.82
N ASN A 90 16.45 -7.72 -6.15
CA ASN A 90 17.53 -8.43 -6.84
C ASN A 90 18.84 -7.62 -6.90
N LYS A 91 18.79 -6.29 -6.80
CA LYS A 91 19.99 -5.43 -6.82
C LYS A 91 20.62 -5.31 -5.44
N ILE A 92 19.78 -5.20 -4.42
CA ILE A 92 20.18 -5.08 -3.03
C ILE A 92 19.17 -5.92 -2.22
N PRO A 93 19.62 -6.99 -1.53
CA PRO A 93 18.71 -7.89 -0.82
C PRO A 93 18.14 -7.23 0.43
N LEU A 94 16.84 -7.43 0.67
CA LEU A 94 16.21 -7.08 1.95
C LEU A 94 16.60 -8.12 3.02
N VAL A 95 17.17 -7.66 4.13
CA VAL A 95 17.68 -8.50 5.23
C VAL A 95 16.91 -8.18 6.51
N GLY A 96 16.71 -9.17 7.38
CA GLY A 96 16.14 -8.96 8.72
C GLY A 96 14.77 -8.27 8.73
N LEU A 97 14.72 -7.08 9.34
CA LEU A 97 13.51 -6.33 9.68
C LEU A 97 12.75 -5.81 8.45
N GLU A 98 13.46 -5.21 7.49
CA GLU A 98 12.85 -4.64 6.28
C GLU A 98 12.16 -5.73 5.45
N LYS A 99 12.69 -6.96 5.46
CA LYS A 99 12.07 -8.13 4.81
C LYS A 99 10.76 -8.55 5.50
N GLN A 100 10.65 -8.39 6.82
CA GLN A 100 9.40 -8.64 7.54
C GLN A 100 8.37 -7.55 7.27
N LEU A 101 8.78 -6.27 7.35
CA LEU A 101 7.94 -5.13 6.98
C LEU A 101 7.41 -5.23 5.55
N MET A 102 8.27 -5.63 4.61
CA MET A 102 7.90 -5.83 3.22
C MET A 102 6.78 -6.87 3.06
N LYS A 103 6.81 -7.98 3.81
CA LYS A 103 5.71 -8.97 3.81
C LYS A 103 4.40 -8.37 4.30
N VAL A 104 4.43 -7.58 5.37
CA VAL A 104 3.25 -6.88 5.91
C VAL A 104 2.66 -5.93 4.86
N TRP A 105 3.49 -5.13 4.18
CA TRP A 105 3.03 -4.19 3.16
C TRP A 105 2.53 -4.88 1.89
N VAL A 106 3.12 -5.99 1.45
CA VAL A 106 2.57 -6.83 0.37
C VAL A 106 1.21 -7.41 0.76
N LEU A 107 1.04 -7.88 2.00
CA LEU A 107 -0.25 -8.39 2.49
C LEU A 107 -1.32 -7.30 2.52
N ILE A 108 -1.00 -6.10 3.02
CA ILE A 108 -1.90 -4.95 3.02
C ILE A 108 -2.28 -4.57 1.59
N LEU A 109 -1.32 -4.53 0.66
CA LEU A 109 -1.63 -4.29 -0.75
C LEU A 109 -2.54 -5.37 -1.31
N ALA A 110 -2.29 -6.65 -1.07
CA ALA A 110 -3.15 -7.73 -1.54
C ALA A 110 -4.60 -7.59 -1.02
N ILE A 111 -4.79 -7.23 0.25
CA ILE A 111 -6.12 -7.01 0.85
C ILE A 111 -6.86 -5.83 0.19
N ASN A 112 -6.16 -4.78 -0.25
CA ASN A 112 -6.78 -3.63 -0.92
C ASN A 112 -6.97 -3.81 -2.43
N VAL A 113 -6.11 -4.61 -3.06
CA VAL A 113 -6.04 -4.86 -4.51
C VAL A 113 -7.00 -5.98 -4.92
N ILE A 114 -7.26 -6.95 -4.05
CA ILE A 114 -8.32 -7.93 -4.29
C ILE A 114 -9.67 -7.24 -4.06
N PRO A 115 -10.49 -7.00 -5.08
CA PRO A 115 -11.82 -6.44 -4.86
C PRO A 115 -12.62 -7.42 -4.00
N SER A 116 -13.23 -6.93 -2.93
CA SER A 116 -14.25 -7.68 -2.19
C SER A 116 -15.40 -7.98 -3.15
N LYS A 117 -15.44 -9.22 -3.67
CA LYS A 117 -16.41 -9.68 -4.67
C LYS A 117 -17.81 -9.89 -4.06
N PHE A 118 -18.39 -8.79 -3.58
CA PHE A 118 -19.78 -8.68 -3.20
C PHE A 118 -20.35 -7.45 -3.92
N SER A 119 -20.64 -7.63 -5.20
CA SER A 119 -21.45 -6.74 -6.02
C SER A 119 -22.86 -7.31 -6.11
N ILE A 120 -23.52 -7.29 -4.96
CA ILE A 120 -24.96 -7.51 -4.85
C ILE A 120 -25.55 -6.20 -5.50
N VAL A 121 -26.37 -6.28 -6.57
CA VAL A 121 -27.04 -5.14 -7.31
C VAL A 121 -28.60 -5.24 -7.41
N THR A 122 -29.36 -4.45 -6.64
CA THR A 122 -30.81 -4.17 -6.84
C THR A 122 -31.06 -3.19 -7.98
N GLY A 123 -31.52 -3.70 -9.12
CA GLY A 123 -32.28 -2.94 -10.10
C GLY A 123 -33.72 -3.45 -10.14
N THR A 124 -34.71 -2.59 -9.94
CA THR A 124 -36.11 -2.91 -10.23
C THR A 124 -36.36 -2.82 -11.73
N SER A 125 -35.98 -3.87 -12.46
CA SER A 125 -36.53 -4.14 -13.79
C SER A 125 -37.67 -5.15 -13.65
N GLU A 126 -38.81 -4.83 -14.22
CA GLU A 126 -39.96 -5.73 -14.30
C GLU A 126 -39.53 -7.07 -14.92
N LEU A 127 -39.95 -8.19 -14.31
CA LEU A 127 -39.58 -9.59 -14.59
C LEU A 127 -38.28 -10.11 -13.93
N ASN A 128 -38.48 -10.63 -12.71
CA ASN A 128 -37.78 -11.77 -12.08
C ASN A 128 -36.30 -11.64 -11.65
N LEU A 129 -36.07 -12.11 -10.41
CA LEU A 129 -34.82 -12.19 -9.65
C LEU A 129 -34.24 -10.85 -9.17
N GLU A 130 -34.65 -10.48 -7.96
CA GLU A 130 -33.93 -9.52 -7.12
C GLU A 130 -32.51 -10.04 -6.80
N MET A 131 -31.52 -9.64 -7.59
CA MET A 131 -30.20 -9.41 -6.99
C MET A 131 -30.39 -8.25 -6.00
N ILE A 132 -30.13 -8.45 -4.72
CA ILE A 132 -30.14 -7.35 -3.71
C ILE A 132 -29.00 -6.37 -3.99
N THR A 133 -28.98 -5.13 -3.45
CA THR A 133 -27.76 -4.28 -3.36
C THR A 133 -27.05 -4.44 -2.03
N ILE A 134 -25.76 -4.78 -2.08
CA ILE A 134 -24.79 -4.53 -1.00
C ILE A 134 -23.50 -4.06 -1.67
N ARG A 135 -23.38 -2.76 -1.90
CA ARG A 135 -22.10 -2.12 -2.20
C ARG A 135 -21.27 -2.07 -0.92
N ALA A 136 -20.34 -3.01 -0.76
CA ALA A 136 -19.36 -2.93 0.32
C ALA A 136 -18.44 -1.71 0.10
N ASN A 137 -18.68 -0.63 0.84
CA ASN A 137 -17.87 0.57 0.76
C ASN A 137 -16.51 0.33 1.43
N SER A 138 -15.49 0.07 0.62
CA SER A 138 -14.14 -0.30 1.06
C SER A 138 -13.34 0.83 1.73
N PHE A 139 -13.92 2.03 1.89
CA PHE A 139 -13.18 3.23 2.27
C PHE A 139 -12.58 3.15 3.67
N SER A 140 -13.41 2.76 4.64
CA SER A 140 -12.94 2.55 6.02
C SER A 140 -11.88 1.44 6.08
N THR A 141 -12.12 0.31 5.39
CA THR A 141 -11.19 -0.83 5.33
C THR A 141 -9.82 -0.44 4.76
N MET A 142 -9.79 0.37 3.69
CA MET A 142 -8.55 0.85 3.09
C MET A 142 -7.77 1.73 4.07
N PHE A 143 -8.38 2.79 4.61
CA PHE A 143 -7.71 3.68 5.55
C PHE A 143 -7.23 2.95 6.81
N PHE A 144 -8.02 2.00 7.32
CA PHE A 144 -7.64 1.15 8.44
C PHE A 144 -6.43 0.26 8.09
N SER A 145 -6.43 -0.40 6.93
CA SER A 145 -5.32 -1.27 6.52
C SER A 145 -4.01 -0.50 6.27
N LEU A 146 -4.08 0.72 5.69
CA LEU A 146 -2.93 1.62 5.56
C LEU A 146 -2.42 2.08 6.92
N ALA A 147 -3.33 2.41 7.85
CA ALA A 147 -2.96 2.75 9.22
C ALA A 147 -2.25 1.60 9.93
N MET A 148 -2.72 0.36 9.76
CA MET A 148 -2.04 -0.82 10.32
C MET A 148 -0.64 -1.00 9.74
N GLY A 149 -0.44 -0.78 8.44
CA GLY A 149 0.89 -0.80 7.82
C GLY A 149 1.84 0.24 8.40
N LEU A 150 1.37 1.48 8.53
CA LEU A 150 2.12 2.57 9.14
C LEU A 150 2.43 2.32 10.64
N LEU A 151 1.48 1.74 11.39
CA LEU A 151 1.62 1.47 12.83
C LEU A 151 2.62 0.34 13.06
N ILE A 152 2.51 -0.75 12.31
CA ILE A 152 3.48 -1.86 12.33
C ILE A 152 4.88 -1.36 11.94
N THR A 153 4.97 -0.52 10.90
CA THR A 153 6.24 0.10 10.50
C THR A 153 6.80 0.98 11.61
N SER A 154 5.97 1.80 12.25
CA SER A 154 6.35 2.65 13.38
C SER A 154 6.85 1.85 14.59
N TRP A 155 6.20 0.71 14.90
CA TRP A 155 6.60 -0.14 16.02
C TRP A 155 7.97 -0.80 15.77
N PHE A 156 8.17 -1.38 14.59
CA PHE A 156 9.43 -2.04 14.24
C PHE A 156 10.60 -1.08 14.03
N THR A 157 10.35 0.15 13.54
CA THR A 157 11.40 1.16 13.31
C THR A 157 11.60 2.16 14.45
N GLY A 158 10.70 2.19 15.43
CA GLY A 158 10.68 3.18 16.51
C GLY A 158 10.22 4.60 16.11
N TYR A 159 9.96 4.86 14.82
CA TYR A 159 9.68 6.21 14.33
C TYR A 159 8.27 6.72 14.71
N ARG A 160 8.21 7.63 15.68
CA ARG A 160 6.94 8.21 16.20
C ARG A 160 6.08 8.92 15.16
N GLN A 161 6.66 9.50 14.11
CA GLN A 161 5.88 10.24 13.08
C GLN A 161 4.89 9.34 12.32
N LEU A 162 5.31 8.12 11.96
CA LEU A 162 4.44 7.14 11.30
C LEU A 162 3.25 6.74 12.21
N LYS A 163 3.43 6.68 13.53
CA LYS A 163 2.34 6.44 14.49
C LYS A 163 1.28 7.55 14.45
N TYR A 164 1.68 8.81 14.42
CA TYR A 164 0.71 9.92 14.38
C TYR A 164 -0.13 9.89 13.08
N LEU A 165 0.48 9.61 11.94
CA LEU A 165 -0.26 9.43 10.68
C LEU A 165 -1.20 8.21 10.75
N SER A 166 -0.76 7.11 11.37
CA SER A 166 -1.61 5.93 11.62
C SER A 166 -2.85 6.28 12.44
N CYS A 167 -2.67 7.02 13.55
CA CYS A 167 -3.79 7.43 14.41
C CYS A 167 -4.77 8.37 13.66
N ALA A 168 -4.27 9.26 12.81
CA ALA A 168 -5.12 10.10 11.96
C ALA A 168 -5.97 9.27 10.99
N TYR A 169 -5.37 8.25 10.34
CA TYR A 169 -6.10 7.35 9.45
C TYR A 169 -7.11 6.45 10.17
N ILE A 170 -6.80 5.96 11.38
CA ILE A 170 -7.76 5.26 12.23
C ILE A 170 -8.92 6.19 12.59
N GLY A 171 -8.65 7.44 12.96
CA GLY A 171 -9.68 8.44 13.24
C GLY A 171 -10.60 8.68 12.05
N ILE A 172 -10.05 8.91 10.85
CA ILE A 172 -10.83 9.08 9.60
C ILE A 172 -11.68 7.83 9.31
N SER A 173 -11.09 6.63 9.40
CA SER A 173 -11.79 5.36 9.17
C SER A 173 -12.94 5.12 10.16
N ALA A 174 -12.70 5.37 11.45
CA ALA A 174 -13.69 5.19 12.50
C ALA A 174 -14.83 6.22 12.40
N LEU A 175 -14.52 7.50 12.16
CA LEU A 175 -15.52 8.54 11.92
C LEU A 175 -16.38 8.20 10.69
N TYR A 176 -15.76 7.75 9.60
CA TYR A 176 -16.50 7.38 8.39
C TYR A 176 -17.42 6.17 8.61
N ALA A 177 -16.93 5.14 9.30
CA ALA A 177 -17.72 3.94 9.63
C ALA A 177 -18.87 4.24 10.59
N TYR A 178 -18.65 5.11 11.59
CA TYR A 178 -19.66 5.44 12.60
C TYR A 178 -20.76 6.35 12.07
N PHE A 179 -20.39 7.43 11.34
CA PHE A 179 -21.38 8.38 10.81
C PHE A 179 -21.99 7.94 9.47
N ASN A 180 -21.44 6.90 8.82
CA ASN A 180 -21.88 6.35 7.53
C ASN A 180 -22.26 7.43 6.50
N ILE A 181 -21.41 8.45 6.38
CA ILE A 181 -21.78 9.77 5.83
C ILE A 181 -22.20 9.64 4.35
N PRO A 182 -23.48 9.86 4.00
CA PRO A 182 -23.97 9.67 2.63
C PRO A 182 -23.53 10.79 1.66
N LEU A 183 -22.92 11.87 2.17
CA LEU A 183 -22.38 12.98 1.36
C LEU A 183 -21.14 12.61 0.53
N LEU A 184 -20.45 11.51 0.86
CA LEU A 184 -19.28 11.06 0.10
C LEU A 184 -19.72 10.21 -1.10
N SER A 185 -20.12 10.89 -2.18
CA SER A 185 -20.39 10.28 -3.49
C SER A 185 -19.21 9.42 -4.01
N ASP A 186 -19.49 8.44 -4.87
CA ASP A 186 -18.48 7.57 -5.52
C ASP A 186 -17.26 8.34 -6.06
N SER A 187 -17.48 9.55 -6.60
CA SER A 187 -16.41 10.39 -7.14
C SER A 187 -15.49 10.94 -6.04
N THR A 188 -16.05 11.33 -4.90
CA THR A 188 -15.30 11.91 -3.78
C THR A 188 -14.50 10.87 -2.98
N THR A 189 -15.06 9.68 -2.75
CA THR A 189 -14.30 8.56 -2.15
C THR A 189 -13.13 8.16 -3.05
N GLN A 190 -13.33 8.18 -4.37
CA GLN A 190 -12.30 7.84 -5.35
C GLN A 190 -11.21 8.91 -5.51
N ILE A 191 -11.52 10.20 -5.32
CA ILE A 191 -10.51 11.26 -5.19
C ILE A 191 -9.68 11.06 -3.90
N LEU A 192 -10.32 10.74 -2.77
CA LEU A 192 -9.62 10.47 -1.51
C LEU A 192 -8.70 9.24 -1.61
N TYR A 193 -9.14 8.17 -2.28
CA TYR A 193 -8.28 7.02 -2.61
C TYR A 193 -7.08 7.41 -3.47
N SER A 194 -7.33 8.24 -4.49
CA SER A 194 -6.32 8.73 -5.44
C SER A 194 -5.23 9.60 -4.77
N ILE A 195 -5.52 10.15 -3.59
CA ILE A 195 -4.56 10.94 -2.81
C ILE A 195 -3.90 10.08 -1.73
N ALA A 196 -4.69 9.29 -0.98
CA ALA A 196 -4.22 8.56 0.20
C ALA A 196 -3.17 7.49 -0.12
N PHE A 197 -3.35 6.70 -1.18
CA PHE A 197 -2.37 5.67 -1.54
C PHE A 197 -1.01 6.28 -1.94
N PRO A 198 -0.92 7.17 -2.94
CA PRO A 198 0.35 7.78 -3.32
C PRO A 198 1.00 8.53 -2.16
N PHE A 199 0.23 9.31 -1.41
CA PHE A 199 0.74 10.06 -0.25
C PHE A 199 1.36 9.12 0.79
N THR A 200 0.68 8.02 1.15
CA THR A 200 1.19 7.08 2.16
C THR A 200 2.53 6.45 1.74
N PHE A 201 2.63 6.04 0.47
CA PHE A 201 3.85 5.43 -0.07
C PHE A 201 5.00 6.44 -0.22
N PHE A 202 4.74 7.65 -0.73
CA PHE A 202 5.74 8.70 -0.81
C PHE A 202 6.19 9.18 0.57
N TYR A 203 5.26 9.44 1.49
CA TYR A 203 5.59 9.90 2.84
C TYR A 203 6.47 8.87 3.56
N THR A 204 6.08 7.59 3.54
CA THR A 204 6.86 6.51 4.16
C THR A 204 8.22 6.34 3.47
N GLY A 205 8.28 6.35 2.13
CA GLY A 205 9.53 6.23 1.39
C GLY A 205 10.50 7.38 1.66
N PHE A 206 10.07 8.63 1.49
CA PHE A 206 10.92 9.81 1.71
C PHE A 206 11.30 9.99 3.18
N PHE A 207 10.40 9.68 4.12
CA PHE A 207 10.72 9.73 5.55
C PHE A 207 11.77 8.69 5.94
N LEU A 208 11.64 7.45 5.47
CA LEU A 208 12.67 6.43 5.72
C LEU A 208 14.00 6.81 5.05
N LYS A 209 13.98 7.39 3.86
CA LYS A 209 15.19 7.92 3.19
C LYS A 209 15.86 9.03 4.00
N SER A 210 15.11 9.96 4.59
CA SER A 210 15.69 11.10 5.32
C SER A 210 16.31 10.68 6.65
N GLN A 211 15.77 9.65 7.32
CA GLN A 211 16.36 9.07 8.53
C GLN A 211 17.66 8.27 8.25
N GLN A 212 17.96 7.89 6.99
CA GLN A 212 19.21 7.19 6.60
C GLN A 212 20.39 8.14 6.33
N VAL A 213 20.11 9.45 6.23
CA VAL A 213 21.09 10.53 5.99
C VAL A 213 21.57 11.17 7.31
N ARG A 214 20.86 10.91 8.41
CA ARG A 214 21.30 11.16 9.78
C ARG A 214 22.04 9.96 10.36
#